data_AF-T0QRS9-F1
#
_entry.id   AF-T0QRS9-F1
#
_cell.length_a   1.000
_cell.length_b   1.000
_cell.length_c   1.000
_cell.angle_alpha   90.00
_cell.angle_beta   90.00
_cell.angle_gamma   90.00
#
_symmetry.space_group_name_H-M   'P 1'
#
loop_
_entity.id
_entity.type
_entity.pdbx_description
1 polymer ?
#
loop_
_entity_poly.entity_id
_entity_poly.type
_entity_poly.pdbx_seq_one_letter_code
_entity_poly.pdbx_strand_id
1 'polypeptide(L)' 'MSSAPAKLRLRNEKHSSNITKRGNVPTSTRVVREEGYKVGPVVLGVLFFLVVGSAILEVLRAAQFGGL' A
#
# COMPACT_ATOMS: atom_id res chain seq x y z
N MET A 1 6.13 -56.57 -3.27
CA MET A 1 6.17 -55.12 -2.99
C MET A 1 4.82 -54.53 -3.39
N SER A 2 3.94 -54.31 -2.42
CA SER A 2 2.55 -53.91 -2.65
C SER A 2 2.47 -52.51 -3.25
N SER A 3 2.01 -52.41 -4.50
CA SER A 3 1.82 -51.14 -5.20
C SER A 3 0.59 -50.44 -4.64
N ALA A 4 0.81 -49.42 -3.79
CA ALA A 4 -0.27 -48.50 -3.46
C ALA A 4 -0.92 -48.00 -4.76
N PRO A 5 -2.25 -48.06 -4.93
CA PRO A 5 -2.91 -47.71 -6.18
C PRO A 5 -2.44 -46.33 -6.65
N ALA A 6 -2.19 -46.18 -7.96
CA ALA A 6 -1.57 -44.97 -8.53
C ALA A 6 -2.24 -43.66 -8.08
N LYS A 7 -3.56 -43.69 -7.85
CA LYS A 7 -4.34 -42.58 -7.30
C LYS A 7 -3.90 -42.14 -5.89
N LEU A 8 -3.52 -43.08 -5.02
CA LEU A 8 -3.02 -42.77 -3.67
C LEU A 8 -1.64 -42.13 -3.73
N ARG A 9 -0.75 -42.60 -4.61
CA ARG A 9 0.58 -42.00 -4.79
C ARG A 9 0.47 -40.54 -5.23
N LEU A 10 -0.33 -40.28 -6.25
CA LEU A 10 -0.58 -38.92 -6.74
C LEU A 10 -1.20 -38.00 -5.67
N ARG A 11 -2.09 -38.55 -4.83
CA ARG A 11 -2.69 -37.81 -3.72
C ARG A 11 -1.67 -37.49 -2.63
N ASN A 12 -0.77 -38.42 -2.33
CA ASN A 12 0.30 -38.22 -1.36
C ASN A 12 1.34 -37.20 -1.84
N GLU A 13 1.70 -37.24 -3.13
CA GLU A 13 2.60 -36.26 -3.75
C GLU A 13 2.03 -34.83 -3.71
N LYS A 14 0.72 -34.68 -4.01
CA LYS A 14 0.02 -33.39 -3.89
C LYS A 14 -0.12 -32.92 -2.44
N HIS A 15 -0.31 -33.83 -1.50
CA HIS A 15 -0.37 -33.48 -0.10
C HIS A 15 1.00 -33.05 0.44
N SER A 16 2.05 -33.83 0.14
CA SER A 16 3.44 -33.59 0.51
C SER A 16 3.95 -32.21 0.08
N SER A 17 3.68 -31.81 -1.17
CA SER A 17 4.10 -30.50 -1.71
C SER A 17 3.42 -29.29 -1.05
N ASN A 18 2.32 -29.49 -0.32
CA ASN A 18 1.61 -28.42 0.38
C ASN A 18 1.87 -28.43 1.90
N ILE A 19 2.56 -29.44 2.44
CA ILE A 19 2.93 -29.49 3.87
C ILE A 19 3.89 -28.36 4.26
N THR A 20 4.86 -28.03 3.40
CA THR A 20 5.79 -26.91 3.66
C THR A 20 5.13 -25.52 3.52
N LYS A 21 3.97 -25.45 2.87
CA LYS A 21 3.20 -24.19 2.72
C LYS A 21 2.28 -23.92 3.91
N ARG A 22 2.17 -24.86 4.85
CA ARG A 22 1.43 -24.69 6.10
C ARG A 22 2.21 -23.72 6.99
N GLY A 23 1.60 -22.58 7.32
CA GLY A 23 2.20 -21.60 8.24
C GLY A 23 2.67 -20.29 7.60
N ASN A 24 2.78 -20.20 6.27
CA ASN A 24 3.04 -18.92 5.59
C ASN A 24 1.73 -18.14 5.37
N VAL A 25 1.00 -17.92 6.46
CA VAL A 25 -0.15 -17.01 6.48
C VAL A 25 0.41 -15.65 6.89
N PRO A 26 0.22 -14.58 6.11
CA PRO A 26 0.65 -13.26 6.54
C PRO A 26 -0.01 -12.97 7.89
N THR A 27 0.78 -12.90 8.97
CA THR A 27 0.28 -12.67 10.33
C THR A 27 -0.40 -11.31 10.48
N SER A 28 -0.23 -10.43 9.49
CA SER A 28 -0.97 -9.20 9.34
C SER A 28 -0.93 -8.71 7.88
N THR A 29 -2.05 -8.16 7.38
CA THR A 29 -2.05 -7.31 6.17
C THR A 29 -1.24 -6.02 6.38
N ARG A 30 -0.96 -5.69 7.65
CA ARG A 30 -0.03 -4.66 8.07
C ARG A 30 1.39 -5.20 7.92
N VAL A 31 1.82 -5.38 6.67
CA VAL A 31 3.24 -5.21 6.36
C VAL A 31 3.61 -3.90 7.02
N VAL A 32 4.67 -3.93 7.82
CA VAL A 32 5.31 -2.79 8.49
C VAL A 32 5.80 -1.83 7.40
N ARG A 33 4.87 -1.21 6.68
CA ARG A 33 5.08 0.01 5.92
C ARG A 33 4.83 1.07 6.97
N GLU A 34 5.95 1.45 7.58
CA GLU A 34 6.27 2.80 8.01
C GLU A 34 5.06 3.70 8.23
N GLU A 35 4.99 4.23 9.43
CA GLU A 35 4.03 5.20 9.98
C GLU A 35 4.02 6.53 9.20
N GLY A 36 3.87 6.46 7.88
CA GLY A 36 3.77 7.59 6.98
C GLY A 36 2.31 7.99 6.79
N TYR A 37 2.11 9.28 6.54
CA TYR A 37 0.81 9.82 6.17
C TYR A 37 0.19 9.02 5.02
N LYS A 38 -1.11 8.73 5.10
CA LYS A 38 -1.87 7.99 4.07
C LYS A 38 -1.95 8.69 2.71
N VAL A 39 -1.31 9.85 2.57
CA VAL A 39 -1.27 10.68 1.38
C VAL A 39 0.11 10.61 0.75
N GLY A 40 0.16 10.40 -0.56
CA GLY A 40 1.42 10.33 -1.29
C GLY A 40 2.14 11.69 -1.29
N PRO A 41 3.48 11.71 -1.47
CA PRO A 41 4.26 12.95 -1.52
C PRO A 41 3.72 13.98 -2.51
N VAL A 42 3.21 13.52 -3.66
CA VAL A 42 2.61 14.38 -4.69
C VAL A 42 1.34 15.05 -4.19
N VAL A 43 0.45 14.31 -3.52
CA VAL A 43 -0.82 14.84 -2.99
C VAL A 43 -0.55 15.84 -1.87
N LEU A 44 0.43 15.56 -0.99
CA LEU A 44 0.92 16.50 0.02
C LEU A 44 1.43 17.78 -0.62
N GLY A 45 2.27 17.69 -1.66
CA GLY A 45 2.81 18.85 -2.37
C GLY A 45 1.70 19.73 -2.97
N VAL A 46 0.70 19.11 -3.61
CA VAL A 46 -0.46 19.84 -4.17
C VAL A 46 -1.28 20.52 -3.07
N LEU A 47 -1.47 19.86 -1.92
CA LEU A 47 -2.18 20.44 -0.78
C LEU A 47 -1.48 21.70 -0.25
N PHE A 48 -0.16 21.64 -0.04
CA PHE A 48 0.62 22.80 0.42
C PHE A 48 0.64 23.91 -0.63
N PHE A 49 0.77 23.57 -1.91
CA PHE A 49 0.76 24.57 -2.99
C PHE A 49 -0.57 25.32 -3.06
N LEU A 50 -1.70 24.63 -2.93
CA LEU A 50 -3.02 25.27 -2.94
C LEU A 50 -3.22 26.17 -1.72
N VAL A 51 -2.82 25.72 -0.53
CA VAL A 51 -2.99 26.47 0.72
C VAL A 51 -2.08 27.70 0.78
N VAL A 52 -0.79 27.54 0.50
CA VAL A 52 0.17 28.66 0.54
C VAL A 52 0.02 29.57 -0.68
N GLY A 53 -0.22 28.98 -1.85
CA GLY A 53 -0.41 29.71 -3.10
C GLY A 53 -1.63 30.61 -3.09
N SER A 54 -2.74 30.19 -2.47
CA SER A 54 -3.93 31.06 -2.35
C SER A 54 -3.65 32.29 -1.49
N ALA A 55 -2.97 32.12 -0.35
CA ALA A 55 -2.61 33.22 0.54
C ALA A 55 -1.67 34.24 -0.14
N ILE A 56 -0.70 33.77 -0.93
CA ILE A 56 0.18 34.67 -1.70
C ILE A 56 -0.63 35.47 -2.73
N LEU A 57 -1.51 34.82 -3.48
CA LEU A 57 -2.36 35.49 -4.48
C LEU A 57 -3.33 36.48 -3.83
N GLU A 58 -3.84 36.16 -2.64
CA GLU A 58 -4.70 37.05 -1.86
C GLU A 58 -3.97 38.32 -1.42
N VAL A 59 -2.75 38.20 -0.88
CA VAL A 59 -1.91 39.34 -0.51
C VAL A 59 -1.56 40.20 -1.72
N LEU A 60 -1.20 39.58 -2.85
CA LEU A 60 -0.90 40.31 -4.08
C LEU A 60 -2.11 41.09 -4.61
N ARG A 61 -3.30 40.47 -4.60
CA ARG A 61 -4.54 41.16 -4.96
C ARG A 61 -4.85 42.29 -3.98
N ALA A 62 -4.73 42.05 -2.68
CA ALA A 62 -4.97 43.07 -1.65
C ALA A 62 -4.04 44.29 -1.82
N ALA A 63 -2.77 44.07 -2.16
CA ALA A 63 -1.82 45.14 -2.43
C ALA A 63 -2.16 45.91 -3.73
N GLN A 64 -2.66 45.24 -4.76
CA GLN A 64 -3.08 45.89 -6.02
C GLN A 64 -4.39 46.67 -5.88
N PHE A 65 -5.32 46.21 -5.04
CA PHE A 65 -6.62 46.86 -4.82
C PHE A 65 -6.62 47.87 -3.66
N GLY A 66 -5.60 47.87 -2.79
CA GLY A 66 -5.45 48.81 -1.67
C GLY A 66 -4.67 50.10 -2.00
N GLY A 67 -4.36 50.35 -3.28
CA GLY A 67 -3.59 51.50 -3.76
C GLY A 67 -4.40 52.62 -4.45
N LEU A 68 -5.69 52.79 -4.09
CA LEU A 68 -6.52 53.95 -4.45
C LEU A 68 -6.59 54.95 -3.29
#